data_AF-A0AAD5SD12-F1
#
_entry.id   AF-A0AAD5SD12-F1
#
_cell.length_a   1.000
_cell.length_b   1.000
_cell.length_c   1.000
_cell.angle_alpha   90.00
_cell.angle_beta   90.00
_cell.angle_gamma   90.00
#
_symmetry.space_group_name_H-M   'P 1'
#
loop_
_entity.id
_entity.type
_entity.pdbx_description
1 polymer ?
#
loop_
_entity_poly.entity_id
_entity_poly.type
_entity_poly.pdbx_seq_one_letter_code
_entity_poly.pdbx_strand_id
1 'polypeptide(L)'
;MAASNPGQNAFGRPYDTSRIDFREQTAEERYGIPENFLEIEIRNPEFKGTGRNKFVDYEIVCRTNIPAFKLKQSSVRRRYSDFEWFRDALERESTRVNIPALPPKVFFTNRFSDEVIEQRRAGLERFLQM
;
A
#
# COMPACT_ATOMS: atom_id res chain seq x y z
N MET A 1 70.08 38.80 -10.87
CA MET A 1 70.03 37.43 -11.41
C MET A 1 69.17 36.60 -10.48
N ALA A 2 68.17 35.92 -11.03
CA ALA A 2 67.24 35.07 -10.29
C ALA A 2 67.84 33.68 -10.01
N ALA A 3 67.45 33.06 -8.89
CA ALA A 3 66.94 31.68 -8.78
C ALA A 3 66.85 31.31 -7.28
N SER A 4 65.65 31.14 -6.72
CA SER A 4 64.91 29.86 -6.61
C SER A 4 65.39 29.02 -5.41
N ASN A 5 64.59 28.97 -4.35
CA ASN A 5 64.65 27.90 -3.37
C ASN A 5 63.28 27.19 -3.35
N PRO A 6 63.21 25.86 -3.59
CA PRO A 6 61.95 25.13 -3.64
C PRO A 6 61.60 24.52 -2.28
N GLY A 7 60.30 24.43 -2.01
CA GLY A 7 59.75 23.51 -1.02
C GLY A 7 58.85 24.18 -0.01
N GLN A 8 57.54 23.95 -0.15
CA GLN A 8 56.69 23.43 0.92
C GLN A 8 55.33 23.02 0.34
N ASN A 9 55.00 21.74 0.53
CA ASN A 9 53.71 21.14 0.20
C ASN A 9 52.58 21.76 1.02
N ALA A 10 51.42 22.00 0.42
CA ALA A 10 50.18 22.18 1.17
C ALA A 10 48.96 21.66 0.39
N PHE A 11 48.37 20.64 1.00
CA PHE A 11 47.15 19.92 0.74
C PHE A 11 45.91 20.78 0.41
N GLY A 12 45.05 20.21 -0.43
CA GLY A 12 43.59 20.40 -0.39
C GLY A 12 43.01 21.52 -1.27
N ARG A 13 42.23 21.14 -2.29
CA ARG A 13 41.02 21.89 -2.60
C ARG A 13 39.81 21.02 -2.26
N PRO A 14 38.95 21.47 -1.33
CA PRO A 14 37.83 20.70 -0.82
C PRO A 14 36.78 20.50 -1.90
N TYR A 15 36.06 19.38 -1.74
CA TYR A 15 34.83 19.02 -2.42
C TYR A 15 34.00 20.27 -2.74
N ASP A 16 33.73 20.48 -4.02
CA ASP A 16 32.81 21.50 -4.47
C ASP A 16 31.40 21.12 -4.02
N THR A 17 30.98 21.67 -2.87
CA THR A 17 29.65 21.50 -2.29
C THR A 17 28.63 22.49 -2.87
N SER A 18 28.97 23.22 -3.95
CA SER A 18 28.15 24.32 -4.51
C SER A 18 26.80 23.92 -5.11
N ARG A 19 26.40 22.65 -5.01
CA ARG A 19 25.10 22.15 -5.49
C ARG A 19 24.34 21.29 -4.50
N ILE A 20 24.55 21.48 -3.20
CA ILE A 20 23.48 21.15 -2.26
C ILE A 20 22.51 22.32 -2.35
N ASP A 21 21.47 22.17 -3.17
CA ASP A 21 20.30 23.06 -3.13
C ASP A 21 19.76 22.97 -1.69
N PHE A 22 20.18 23.92 -0.85
CA PHE A 22 19.54 24.24 0.41
C PHE A 22 18.23 24.94 0.08
N ARG A 23 17.32 24.23 -0.60
CA ARG A 23 15.93 24.62 -0.61
C ARG A 23 15.48 24.50 0.84
N GLU A 24 15.35 25.65 1.50
CA GLU A 24 14.84 25.73 2.86
C GLU A 24 13.49 25.01 2.87
N GLN A 25 13.45 23.84 3.51
CA GLN A 25 12.19 23.15 3.76
C GLN A 25 11.35 24.07 4.64
N THR A 26 10.18 24.41 4.13
CA THR A 26 9.23 25.32 4.78
C THR A 26 8.86 24.80 6.17
N ALA A 27 8.45 25.69 7.07
CA ALA A 27 8.04 25.28 8.42
C ALA A 27 6.86 24.29 8.35
N GLU A 28 6.00 24.45 7.36
CA GLU A 28 4.89 23.56 7.01
C GLU A 28 5.35 22.17 6.57
N GLU A 29 6.46 22.04 5.83
CA GLU A 29 7.05 20.72 5.50
C GLU A 29 7.71 20.07 6.73
N ARG A 30 8.26 20.88 7.65
CA ARG A 30 8.99 20.40 8.83
C ARG A 30 8.07 20.04 10.00
N TYR A 31 6.89 20.66 10.07
CA TYR A 31 5.92 20.52 11.17
C TYR A 31 4.50 20.18 10.70
N GLY A 32 4.31 19.92 9.41
CA GLY A 32 3.03 19.51 8.85
C GLY A 32 2.55 18.19 9.45
N ILE A 33 1.24 18.08 9.68
CA ILE A 33 0.62 16.81 10.03
C ILE A 33 0.87 15.86 8.85
N PRO A 34 1.45 14.66 9.06
CA PRO A 34 1.63 13.71 7.98
C PRO A 34 0.30 13.43 7.29
N GLU A 35 0.29 13.47 5.96
CA GLU A 35 -0.90 13.13 5.18
C GLU A 35 -1.39 11.72 5.55
N ASN A 36 -2.70 11.57 5.77
CA ASN A 36 -3.28 10.27 6.06
C ASN A 36 -3.17 9.37 4.83
N PHE A 37 -2.59 8.19 4.98
CA PHE A 37 -2.50 7.20 3.91
C PHE A 37 -3.19 5.90 4.31
N LEU A 38 -3.75 5.21 3.32
CA LEU A 38 -4.27 3.86 3.43
C LEU A 38 -3.73 3.04 2.26
N GLU A 39 -2.72 2.22 2.54
CA GLU A 39 -2.14 1.29 1.58
C GLU A 39 -2.68 -0.11 1.85
N ILE A 40 -3.33 -0.69 0.85
CA ILE A 40 -3.89 -2.04 0.93
C ILE A 40 -3.35 -2.86 -0.23
N GLU A 41 -2.86 -4.05 0.09
CA GLU A 41 -2.38 -5.06 -0.85
C GLU A 41 -3.16 -6.35 -0.62
N ILE A 42 -3.76 -6.92 -1.67
CA ILE A 42 -4.40 -8.24 -1.62
C ILE A 42 -3.55 -9.23 -2.40
N ARG A 43 -3.13 -10.33 -1.76
CA ARG A 43 -2.16 -11.27 -2.33
C ARG A 43 -2.34 -12.70 -1.81
N ASN A 44 -1.43 -13.58 -2.24
CA ASN A 44 -1.26 -14.95 -1.74
C ASN A 44 -2.58 -15.73 -1.67
N PRO A 45 -3.26 -15.98 -2.81
CA PRO A 45 -4.47 -16.79 -2.80
C PRO A 45 -4.18 -18.21 -2.31
N GLU A 46 -4.95 -18.70 -1.34
CA GLU A 46 -4.79 -20.06 -0.82
C GLU A 46 -6.11 -20.83 -0.86
N PHE A 47 -6.02 -22.10 -1.25
CA PHE A 47 -7.16 -23.02 -1.17
C PHE A 47 -7.34 -23.49 0.27
N LYS A 48 -8.55 -23.31 0.80
CA LYS A 48 -8.96 -23.74 2.14
C LYS A 48 -10.19 -24.64 2.06
N GLY A 49 -10.37 -25.43 3.11
CA GLY A 49 -11.51 -26.34 3.25
C GLY A 49 -11.39 -27.61 2.38
N THR A 50 -12.30 -28.55 2.61
CA THR A 50 -12.33 -29.85 1.94
C THR A 50 -13.72 -30.13 1.35
N GLY A 51 -13.76 -30.92 0.27
CA GLY A 51 -14.99 -31.33 -0.39
C GLY A 51 -15.87 -30.14 -0.81
N ARG A 52 -17.12 -30.11 -0.31
CA ARG A 52 -18.11 -29.06 -0.62
C ARG A 52 -17.79 -27.71 0.02
N ASN A 53 -16.98 -27.69 1.07
CA ASN A 53 -16.59 -26.48 1.79
C ASN A 53 -15.27 -25.88 1.27
N LYS A 54 -14.81 -26.27 0.08
CA LYS A 54 -13.62 -25.69 -0.55
C LYS A 54 -13.87 -24.24 -0.95
N PHE A 55 -12.97 -23.34 -0.57
CA PHE A 55 -12.94 -21.93 -0.97
C PHE A 55 -11.50 -21.44 -1.17
N VAL A 56 -11.36 -20.23 -1.72
CA VAL A 56 -10.08 -19.52 -1.80
C VAL A 56 -10.18 -18.30 -0.89
N ASP A 57 -9.18 -18.11 -0.03
CA ASP A 57 -8.99 -16.89 0.73
C ASP A 57 -7.76 -16.12 0.22
N TYR A 58 -7.71 -14.84 0.55
CA TYR A 58 -6.63 -13.94 0.17
C TYR A 58 -6.03 -13.33 1.44
N GLU A 59 -4.72 -13.10 1.42
CA GLU A 59 -4.05 -12.27 2.41
C GLU A 59 -4.31 -10.80 2.07
N ILE A 60 -4.82 -10.04 3.05
CA ILE A 60 -5.02 -8.60 2.97
C ILE A 60 -4.01 -7.96 3.90
N VAL A 61 -3.06 -7.23 3.33
CA VAL A 61 -2.08 -6.44 4.08
C VAL A 61 -2.50 -4.98 4.03
N CYS A 62 -2.63 -4.37 5.21
CA CYS A 62 -3.01 -2.98 5.36
C CYS A 62 -1.88 -2.22 6.07
N ARG A 63 -1.45 -1.09 5.52
CA ARG A 63 -0.56 -0.11 6.14
C ARG A 63 -1.23 1.26 6.16
N THR A 64 -1.24 1.91 7.31
CA THR A 64 -1.89 3.20 7.46
C THR A 64 -1.36 3.97 8.66
N ASN A 65 -1.45 5.29 8.61
CA ASN A 65 -1.28 6.19 9.76
C ASN A 65 -2.62 6.76 10.27
N ILE A 66 -3.76 6.33 9.70
CA ILE A 66 -5.09 6.81 10.08
C ILE A 66 -5.39 6.43 11.55
N PRO A 67 -5.70 7.39 12.44
CA PRO A 67 -5.91 7.13 13.87
C PRO A 67 -7.08 6.19 14.20
N ALA A 68 -8.02 6.02 13.27
CA ALA A 68 -9.14 5.08 13.43
C ALA A 68 -8.69 3.61 13.47
N PHE A 69 -7.49 3.31 12.96
CA PHE A 69 -6.92 1.96 13.01
C PHE A 69 -6.09 1.76 14.27
N LYS A 70 -6.32 0.63 14.95
CA LYS A 70 -5.54 0.25 16.14
C LYS A 70 -4.08 -0.08 15.84
N LEU A 71 -3.80 -0.57 14.63
CA LEU A 71 -2.49 -1.01 14.19
C LEU A 71 -2.09 -0.23 12.93
N LYS A 72 -0.84 0.24 12.89
CA LYS A 72 -0.27 0.89 11.70
C LYS A 72 -0.04 -0.09 10.55
N GLN A 73 0.15 -1.37 10.87
CA GLN A 73 0.29 -2.44 9.91
C GLN A 73 -0.46 -3.67 10.41
N SER A 74 -1.25 -4.29 9.55
CA SER A 74 -1.98 -5.52 9.85
C SER A 74 -2.03 -6.44 8.64
N SER A 75 -2.15 -7.74 8.89
CA SER A 75 -2.42 -8.75 7.86
C SER A 75 -3.55 -9.66 8.35
N VAL A 76 -4.53 -9.90 7.48
CA VAL A 76 -5.66 -10.79 7.76
C VAL A 76 -5.95 -11.66 6.54
N ARG A 77 -6.57 -12.83 6.75
CA ARG A 77 -7.06 -13.67 5.65
C ARG A 77 -8.57 -13.64 5.56
N ARG A 78 -9.11 -13.41 4.36
CA ARG A 78 -10.55 -13.33 4.08
C ARG A 78 -10.88 -13.95 2.74
N ARG A 79 -12.05 -14.58 2.66
CA ARG A 79 -12.62 -15.11 1.41
C ARG A 79 -13.58 -14.10 0.80
N TYR A 80 -13.91 -14.28 -0.48
CA TYR A 80 -14.83 -13.39 -1.20
C TYR A 80 -16.16 -13.14 -0.48
N SER A 81 -16.79 -14.15 0.14
CA SER A 81 -18.08 -13.96 0.82
C SER A 81 -17.98 -13.13 2.10
N ASP A 82 -16.78 -12.97 2.68
CA ASP A 82 -16.59 -12.05 3.81
C ASP A 82 -16.66 -10.59 3.32
N PHE A 83 -16.23 -10.33 2.07
CA PHE A 83 -16.38 -9.03 1.42
C PHE A 83 -17.83 -8.73 1.00
N GLU A 84 -18.58 -9.75 0.56
CA GLU A 84 -20.03 -9.61 0.32
C GLU A 84 -20.71 -9.09 1.60
N TRP A 85 -20.46 -9.74 2.73
CA TRP A 85 -20.98 -9.30 4.03
C TRP A 85 -20.49 -7.90 4.42
N PHE A 86 -19.21 -7.60 4.20
CA PHE A 86 -18.64 -6.30 4.56
C PHE A 86 -19.26 -5.16 3.74
N ARG A 87 -19.44 -5.35 2.43
CA ARG A 87 -20.17 -4.41 1.58
C ARG A 87 -21.59 -4.16 2.11
N ASP A 88 -22.33 -5.22 2.40
CA ASP A 88 -23.69 -5.10 2.93
C ASP A 88 -23.73 -4.41 4.30
N ALA A 89 -22.69 -4.56 5.11
CA ALA A 89 -22.54 -3.82 6.37
C ALA A 89 -22.27 -2.32 6.13
N LEU A 90 -21.41 -1.99 5.18
CA LEU A 90 -21.15 -0.60 4.79
C LEU A 90 -22.40 0.08 4.22
N GLU A 91 -23.17 -0.61 3.38
CA GLU A 91 -24.40 -0.07 2.77
C GLU A 91 -25.49 0.24 3.81
N ARG A 92 -25.51 -0.50 4.91
CA ARG A 92 -26.46 -0.27 6.02
C ARG A 92 -26.05 0.89 6.92
N GLU A 93 -24.75 1.09 7.14
CA GLU A 93 -24.23 2.12 8.05
C GLU A 93 -24.03 3.47 7.36
N SER A 94 -23.71 3.48 6.06
CA SER A 94 -23.40 4.71 5.31
C SER A 94 -24.36 4.91 4.14
N THR A 95 -25.25 5.89 4.27
CA THR A 95 -26.16 6.32 3.19
C THR A 95 -25.57 7.41 2.29
N ARG A 96 -24.37 7.92 2.61
CA ARG A 96 -23.77 9.10 1.99
C ARG A 96 -22.59 8.81 1.07
N VAL A 97 -22.07 7.58 1.09
CA VAL A 97 -20.89 7.20 0.31
C VAL A 97 -21.29 6.17 -0.74
N ASN A 98 -20.84 6.37 -1.98
CA ASN A 98 -21.05 5.40 -3.04
C ASN A 98 -20.11 4.22 -2.83
N ILE A 99 -20.64 3.09 -2.38
CA ILE A 99 -19.84 1.91 -2.08
C ILE A 99 -19.52 1.19 -3.39
N PRO A 100 -18.24 0.88 -3.66
CA PRO A 100 -17.86 0.25 -4.92
C PRO A 100 -18.51 -1.12 -5.11
N ALA A 101 -18.77 -1.47 -6.37
CA ALA A 101 -19.23 -2.80 -6.70
C ALA A 101 -18.09 -3.82 -6.47
N LEU A 102 -18.44 -4.97 -5.87
CA LEU A 102 -17.54 -6.12 -5.78
C LEU A 102 -17.35 -6.76 -7.17
N PRO A 103 -16.23 -7.50 -7.37
CA PRO A 103 -16.06 -8.32 -8.57
C PRO A 103 -17.26 -9.25 -8.78
N PRO A 104 -17.68 -9.53 -10.03
CA PRO A 104 -18.82 -10.39 -10.29
C PRO A 104 -18.71 -11.75 -9.61
N LYS A 105 -19.83 -12.22 -9.07
CA LYS A 105 -19.91 -13.56 -8.49
C LYS A 105 -19.85 -14.60 -9.61
N VAL A 106 -18.99 -15.60 -9.42
CA VAL A 106 -18.80 -16.70 -10.37
C VAL A 106 -19.48 -17.93 -9.79
N PHE A 107 -20.56 -18.36 -10.42
CA PHE A 107 -21.46 -19.41 -9.91
C PHE A 107 -21.09 -20.84 -10.35
N PHE A 108 -20.15 -21.00 -11.29
CA PHE A 108 -19.85 -22.30 -11.92
C PHE A 108 -18.42 -22.80 -11.63
N THR A 109 -18.10 -24.00 -12.13
CA THR A 109 -16.82 -24.74 -11.96
C THR A 109 -15.56 -23.91 -12.21
N ASN A 110 -15.66 -22.85 -13.02
CA ASN A 110 -14.57 -21.91 -13.29
C ASN A 110 -14.21 -21.01 -12.09
N ARG A 111 -14.92 -21.11 -10.94
CA ARG A 111 -14.64 -20.28 -9.74
C ARG A 111 -13.25 -20.45 -9.11
N PHE A 112 -12.52 -21.48 -9.53
CA PHE A 112 -11.19 -21.84 -9.03
C PHE A 112 -10.10 -21.74 -10.10
N SER A 113 -10.40 -21.17 -11.27
CA SER A 113 -9.35 -20.87 -12.24
C SER A 113 -8.49 -19.71 -11.76
N ASP A 114 -7.23 -19.72 -12.18
CA ASP A 114 -6.27 -18.66 -11.86
C ASP A 114 -6.75 -17.30 -12.38
N GLU A 115 -7.42 -17.27 -13.54
CA GLU A 115 -8.04 -16.06 -14.10
C GLU A 115 -9.08 -15.45 -13.14
N VAL A 116 -10.00 -16.28 -12.63
CA VAL A 116 -11.04 -15.80 -11.70
C VAL A 116 -10.43 -15.41 -10.35
N ILE A 117 -9.41 -16.12 -9.88
CA ILE A 117 -8.71 -15.81 -8.64
C ILE A 117 -8.02 -14.44 -8.76
N GLU A 118 -7.30 -14.18 -9.84
CA GLU A 118 -6.61 -12.90 -10.05
C GLU A 118 -7.60 -11.75 -10.31
N GLN A 119 -8.63 -11.98 -11.14
CA GLN A 119 -9.67 -10.98 -11.36
C GLN A 119 -10.36 -10.57 -10.05
N ARG A 120 -10.62 -11.54 -9.16
CA ARG A 120 -11.16 -11.27 -7.83
C ARG A 120 -10.16 -10.53 -6.97
N ARG A 121 -8.92 -10.97 -6.88
CA ARG A 121 -7.86 -10.32 -6.09
C ARG A 121 -7.76 -8.82 -6.45
N ALA A 122 -7.63 -8.51 -7.74
CA ALA A 122 -7.51 -7.14 -8.23
C ALA A 122 -8.77 -6.29 -7.96
N GLY A 123 -9.96 -6.85 -8.13
CA GLY A 123 -11.18 -6.08 -7.88
C GLY A 123 -11.54 -5.94 -6.40
N LEU A 124 -11.15 -6.90 -5.55
CA LEU A 124 -11.23 -6.76 -4.09
C LEU A 124 -10.26 -5.69 -3.58
N GLU A 125 -9.08 -5.58 -4.18
CA GLU A 125 -8.09 -4.56 -3.84
C GLU A 125 -8.61 -3.15 -4.19
N ARG A 126 -9.15 -2.99 -5.41
CA ARG A 126 -9.82 -1.74 -5.82
C ARG A 126 -11.01 -1.38 -4.93
N PHE A 127 -11.75 -2.37 -4.45
CA PHE A 127 -12.88 -2.16 -3.55
C PHE A 127 -12.43 -1.55 -2.20
N LEU A 128 -11.25 -1.90 -1.71
CA LEU A 128 -10.73 -1.40 -0.43
C LEU A 128 -9.90 -0.10 -0.54
N GLN A 129 -9.36 0.22 -1.72
CA GLN A 129 -8.53 1.41 -1.95
C GLN A 129 -9.33 2.69 -2.27
N MET A 130 -10.68 2.66 -2.17
CA MET A 130 -11.55 3.83 -2.36
C MET A 130 -11.86 4.58 -1.08
#